data_AF-A0A0Q7G140-F1
#
_entry.id   AF-A0A0Q7G140-F1
#
_cell.length_a   1.000
_cell.length_b   1.000
_cell.length_c   1.000
_cell.angle_alpha   90.00
_cell.angle_beta   90.00
_cell.angle_gamma   90.00
#
_symmetry.space_group_name_H-M   'P 1'
#
loop_
_entity.id
_entity.type
_entity.pdbx_description
1 polymer ?
#
loop_
_entity_poly.entity_id
_entity_poly.type
_entity_poly.pdbx_seq_one_letter_code
_entity_poly.pdbx_strand_id
1 'polypeptide(L)'
;MYAQKIKEKGLVSMKVRVGLAVASPYGAFVKDRTKNEPRERFSRLKVDVAYLLFLGAKPEEILSGALNDQPLVGYAPGGIDPSADRLALDAAAEKALLRFKEALPSIRLAPAKERAGTFFGLTRAKETLQLVEKLQGVKSHYLTRLSVQFVHYYYRIEELQTSTHVYFSKPQDAVSMYQKYKAHLGASNPLVVLRVKLDTVAWLEDLADGGAIKIKDGVAPALLEIMESHDNFANADFRTAPKNWKPLADFAPPPARAPRPRNGYVW
;
A
#
# COMPACT_ATOMS: atom_id res chain seq x y z
N MET A 1 -24.28 -7.87 -9.90
CA MET A 1 -24.29 -7.87 -8.42
C MET A 1 -23.62 -6.63 -7.82
N TYR A 2 -22.40 -6.25 -8.23
CA TYR A 2 -21.72 -5.05 -7.69
C TYR A 2 -22.35 -3.71 -8.12
N ALA A 3 -22.71 -3.55 -9.39
CA ALA A 3 -23.33 -2.32 -9.89
C ALA A 3 -24.68 -1.99 -9.21
N GLN A 4 -25.44 -2.99 -8.78
CA GLN A 4 -26.72 -2.78 -8.09
C GLN A 4 -26.52 -2.32 -6.64
N LYS A 5 -25.53 -2.87 -5.93
CA LYS A 5 -25.15 -2.37 -4.60
C LYS A 5 -24.62 -0.94 -4.65
N ILE A 6 -23.86 -0.59 -5.71
CA ILE A 6 -23.38 0.78 -5.91
C ILE A 6 -24.53 1.73 -6.23
N LYS A 7 -25.57 1.29 -6.96
CA LYS A 7 -26.79 2.09 -7.15
C LYS A 7 -27.53 2.39 -5.86
N GLU A 8 -27.66 1.41 -4.99
CA GLU A 8 -28.43 1.56 -3.75
C GLU A 8 -27.68 2.39 -2.71
N LYS A 9 -26.39 2.15 -2.55
CA LYS A 9 -25.59 2.69 -1.43
C LYS A 9 -24.52 3.69 -1.85
N GLY A 10 -24.25 3.82 -3.14
CA GLY A 10 -23.19 4.65 -3.69
C GLY A 10 -21.85 3.93 -3.70
N LEU A 11 -20.78 4.70 -3.91
CA LEU A 11 -19.44 4.22 -3.70
C LEU A 11 -19.08 4.43 -2.23
N VAL A 12 -19.01 3.36 -1.46
CA VAL A 12 -18.66 3.42 -0.04
C VAL A 12 -17.31 2.77 0.22
N SER A 13 -16.57 3.29 1.19
CA SER A 13 -15.30 2.70 1.63
C SER A 13 -15.53 1.30 2.21
N MET A 14 -14.46 0.50 2.30
CA MET A 14 -14.56 -0.84 2.89
C MET A 14 -14.95 -0.75 4.37
N LYS A 15 -14.43 0.25 5.10
CA LYS A 15 -14.83 0.53 6.49
C LYS A 15 -16.34 0.73 6.62
N VAL A 16 -16.97 1.54 5.77
CA VAL A 16 -18.43 1.73 5.81
C VAL A 16 -19.16 0.45 5.41
N ARG A 17 -18.63 -0.30 4.43
CA ARG A 17 -19.27 -1.50 3.90
C ARG A 17 -19.29 -2.69 4.87
N VAL A 18 -18.23 -2.89 5.66
CA VAL A 18 -18.08 -4.06 6.55
C VAL A 18 -17.83 -3.69 8.02
N GLY A 19 -17.83 -2.41 8.37
CA GLY A 19 -17.57 -1.91 9.73
C GLY A 19 -16.09 -1.90 10.14
N LEU A 20 -15.18 -2.41 9.29
CA LEU A 20 -13.76 -2.59 9.62
C LEU A 20 -12.85 -1.94 8.58
N ALA A 21 -11.83 -1.21 9.05
CA ALA A 21 -10.78 -0.64 8.22
C ALA A 21 -9.75 -1.71 7.83
N VAL A 22 -10.16 -2.58 6.92
CA VAL A 22 -9.35 -3.69 6.38
C VAL A 22 -9.54 -3.71 4.87
N ALA A 23 -8.47 -3.95 4.10
CA ALA A 23 -8.57 -4.04 2.65
C ALA A 23 -9.31 -5.31 2.22
N SER A 24 -9.89 -5.28 1.03
CA SER A 24 -10.44 -6.50 0.43
C SER A 24 -9.33 -7.54 0.21
N PRO A 25 -9.51 -8.81 0.59
CA PRO A 25 -8.48 -9.86 0.44
C PRO A 25 -8.09 -10.12 -1.02
N TYR A 26 -8.99 -9.80 -1.96
CA TYR A 26 -8.76 -9.94 -3.40
C TYR A 26 -8.47 -8.59 -4.09
N GLY A 27 -8.32 -7.52 -3.32
CA GLY A 27 -8.08 -6.16 -3.82
C GLY A 27 -6.64 -5.94 -4.28
N ALA A 28 -6.43 -4.85 -5.02
CA ALA A 28 -5.11 -4.46 -5.53
C ALA A 28 -4.10 -4.26 -4.40
N PHE A 29 -4.50 -3.67 -3.27
CA PHE A 29 -3.66 -3.48 -2.09
C PHE A 29 -3.03 -4.78 -1.59
N VAL A 30 -3.83 -5.83 -1.37
CA VAL A 30 -3.33 -7.11 -0.83
C VAL A 30 -2.38 -7.80 -1.81
N LYS A 31 -2.69 -7.74 -3.11
CA LYS A 31 -1.81 -8.28 -4.16
C LYS A 31 -0.47 -7.55 -4.21
N ASP A 32 -0.50 -6.22 -4.17
CA ASP A 32 0.71 -5.39 -4.22
C ASP A 32 1.57 -5.59 -2.96
N ARG A 33 0.95 -5.55 -1.78
CA ARG A 33 1.59 -5.88 -0.50
C ARG A 33 2.27 -7.25 -0.57
N THR A 34 1.56 -8.29 -0.98
CA THR A 34 2.12 -9.67 -1.06
C THR A 34 3.35 -9.73 -1.95
N LYS A 35 3.38 -8.96 -3.04
CA LYS A 35 4.51 -8.90 -3.98
C LYS A 35 5.69 -8.10 -3.43
N ASN A 36 5.43 -6.97 -2.77
CA ASN A 36 6.47 -6.00 -2.40
C ASN A 36 7.00 -6.18 -0.99
N GLU A 37 6.21 -6.74 -0.07
CA GLU A 37 6.56 -6.91 1.34
C GLU A 37 7.91 -7.64 1.58
N PRO A 38 8.27 -8.70 0.84
CA PRO A 38 9.61 -9.31 0.97
C PRO A 38 10.75 -8.35 0.63
N ARG A 39 10.59 -7.54 -0.43
CA ARG A 39 11.58 -6.56 -0.86
C ARG A 39 11.70 -5.42 0.15
N GLU A 40 10.59 -4.95 0.69
CA GLU A 40 10.59 -3.90 1.71
C GLU A 40 11.26 -4.36 3.01
N ARG A 41 11.02 -5.60 3.43
CA ARG A 41 11.71 -6.18 4.61
C ARG A 41 13.22 -6.24 4.42
N PHE A 42 13.65 -6.68 3.23
CA PHE A 42 15.07 -6.69 2.87
C PHE A 42 15.66 -5.28 2.85
N SER A 43 14.95 -4.32 2.24
CA SER A 43 15.38 -2.93 2.15
C SER A 43 15.55 -2.32 3.54
N ARG A 44 14.59 -2.53 4.45
CA ARG A 44 14.65 -2.05 5.83
C ARG A 44 15.82 -2.67 6.59
N LEU A 45 15.95 -4.00 6.56
CA LEU A 45 17.03 -4.71 7.22
C LEU A 45 18.41 -4.23 6.73
N LYS A 46 18.54 -3.98 5.42
CA LYS A 46 19.75 -3.44 4.81
C LYS A 46 20.11 -2.05 5.31
N VAL A 47 19.13 -1.16 5.47
CA VAL A 47 19.33 0.18 6.04
C VAL A 47 19.82 0.08 7.48
N ASP A 48 19.16 -0.75 8.30
CA ASP A 48 19.50 -0.92 9.72
C ASP A 48 20.91 -1.54 9.88
N VAL A 49 21.27 -2.54 9.07
CA VAL A 49 22.62 -3.13 9.07
C VAL A 49 23.68 -2.13 8.61
N ALA A 50 23.44 -1.41 7.51
CA ALA A 50 24.36 -0.40 7.02
C ALA A 50 24.59 0.71 8.05
N TYR A 51 23.57 1.07 8.83
CA TYR A 51 23.69 2.04 9.92
C TYR A 51 24.61 1.53 11.03
N LEU A 52 24.45 0.28 11.46
CA LEU A 52 25.30 -0.30 12.51
C LEU A 52 26.76 -0.44 12.06
N LEU A 53 26.99 -0.90 10.82
CA LEU A 53 28.32 -0.94 10.22
C LEU A 53 28.91 0.47 10.10
N PHE A 54 28.10 1.43 9.64
CA PHE A 54 28.47 2.84 9.59
C PHE A 54 28.81 3.40 10.97
N LEU A 55 28.27 2.86 12.07
CA LEU A 55 28.61 3.21 13.44
C LEU A 55 29.81 2.43 14.01
N GLY A 56 30.31 1.42 13.30
CA GLY A 56 31.50 0.65 13.66
C GLY A 56 31.25 -0.72 14.24
N ALA A 57 30.01 -1.20 14.19
CA ALA A 57 29.68 -2.56 14.58
C ALA A 57 30.44 -3.56 13.70
N LYS A 58 30.99 -4.61 14.31
CA LYS A 58 31.57 -5.73 13.54
C LYS A 58 30.44 -6.63 13.00
N PRO A 59 30.55 -7.17 11.77
CA PRO A 59 29.55 -8.07 11.20
C PRO A 59 29.19 -9.25 12.09
N GLU A 60 30.17 -9.85 12.77
CA GLU A 60 30.00 -11.01 13.65
C GLU A 60 29.22 -10.66 14.92
N GLU A 61 29.41 -9.44 15.44
CA GLU A 61 28.65 -8.93 16.59
C GLU A 61 27.20 -8.65 16.21
N ILE A 62 26.95 -8.10 15.00
CA ILE A 62 25.59 -7.94 14.49
C ILE A 62 24.93 -9.32 14.36
N LEU A 63 25.61 -10.32 13.80
CA LEU A 63 25.06 -11.67 13.60
C LEU A 63 24.74 -12.41 14.91
N SER A 64 25.62 -12.27 15.91
CA SER A 64 25.49 -12.94 17.20
C SER A 64 24.69 -12.14 18.23
N GLY A 65 24.36 -10.88 17.91
CA GLY A 65 23.62 -9.97 18.76
C GLY A 65 22.25 -10.53 19.13
N ALA A 66 22.14 -11.02 20.37
CA ALA A 66 20.91 -11.59 20.90
C ALA A 66 20.23 -10.58 21.83
N LEU A 67 19.23 -9.88 21.29
CA LEU A 67 18.26 -9.14 22.10
C LEU A 67 16.92 -9.87 21.98
N ASN A 68 16.43 -10.41 23.09
CA ASN A 68 15.23 -11.27 23.12
C ASN A 68 13.91 -10.48 23.18
N ASP A 69 13.99 -9.16 23.37
CA ASP A 69 12.82 -8.29 23.42
C ASP A 69 12.14 -8.15 22.05
N GLN A 70 10.87 -7.74 22.10
CA GLN A 70 10.12 -7.36 20.91
C GLN A 70 10.54 -5.94 20.47
N PRO A 71 10.92 -5.70 19.20
CA PRO A 71 11.44 -4.40 18.78
C PRO A 71 10.42 -3.25 18.86
N LEU A 72 9.18 -3.44 18.41
CA LEU A 72 8.16 -2.40 18.34
C LEU A 72 7.00 -2.64 19.32
N VAL A 73 7.32 -2.91 20.59
CA VAL A 73 6.30 -3.11 21.64
C VAL A 73 5.41 -1.88 21.78
N GLY A 74 4.09 -2.12 21.73
CA GLY A 74 3.08 -1.09 21.99
C GLY A 74 2.86 -0.10 20.86
N TYR A 75 3.56 -0.25 19.72
CA TYR A 75 3.25 0.55 18.54
C TYR A 75 1.93 0.07 17.92
N ALA A 76 0.98 0.98 17.75
CA ALA A 76 -0.26 0.76 17.03
C ALA A 76 -0.59 2.02 16.22
N PRO A 77 -0.79 1.92 14.89
CA PRO A 77 -1.16 3.09 14.09
C PRO A 77 -2.57 3.56 14.44
N GLY A 78 -2.76 4.87 14.59
CA GLY A 78 -4.05 5.46 14.95
C GLY A 78 -5.02 5.53 13.76
N GLY A 79 -4.50 5.61 12.54
CA GLY A 79 -5.30 5.67 11.30
C GLY A 79 -6.01 6.99 11.06
N ILE A 80 -5.68 8.03 11.83
CA ILE A 80 -6.25 9.39 11.69
C ILE A 80 -5.41 10.20 10.71
N ASP A 81 -4.09 10.21 10.91
CA ASP A 81 -3.13 10.90 10.06
C ASP A 81 -2.01 9.92 9.66
N PRO A 82 -2.02 9.43 8.41
CA PRO A 82 -1.00 8.51 7.91
C PRO A 82 0.42 9.08 7.97
N SER A 83 0.59 10.39 7.83
CA SER A 83 1.91 11.03 7.90
C SER A 83 2.42 11.04 9.34
N ALA A 84 1.56 11.38 10.31
CA ALA A 84 1.92 11.29 11.73
C ALA A 84 2.19 9.85 12.16
N ASP A 85 1.38 8.88 11.72
CA ASP A 85 1.60 7.47 11.99
C ASP A 85 2.95 6.98 11.39
N ARG A 86 3.28 7.37 10.16
CA ARG A 86 4.58 7.04 9.53
C ARG A 86 5.75 7.62 10.32
N LEU A 87 5.67 8.89 10.72
CA LEU A 87 6.70 9.53 11.56
C LEU A 87 6.87 8.82 12.91
N ALA A 88 5.76 8.43 13.55
CA ALA A 88 5.79 7.70 14.81
C ALA A 88 6.39 6.29 14.66
N LEU A 89 6.09 5.60 13.55
CA LEU A 89 6.68 4.31 13.21
C LEU A 89 8.20 4.41 13.02
N ASP A 90 8.65 5.42 12.28
CA ASP A 90 10.07 5.66 12.04
C ASP A 90 10.81 5.95 13.36
N ALA A 91 10.27 6.82 14.21
CA ALA A 91 10.84 7.12 15.52
C ALA A 91 10.88 5.89 16.45
N ALA A 92 9.84 5.06 16.44
CA ALA A 92 9.80 3.81 17.20
C ALA A 92 10.86 2.82 16.71
N ALA A 93 11.04 2.70 15.40
CA ALA A 93 12.04 1.85 14.78
C ALA A 93 13.47 2.33 15.04
N GLU A 94 13.70 3.64 14.99
CA GLU A 94 14.99 4.23 15.38
C GLU A 94 15.31 3.95 16.85
N LYS A 95 14.35 4.16 17.75
CA LYS A 95 14.52 3.82 19.18
C LYS A 95 14.83 2.33 19.38
N ALA A 96 14.17 1.44 18.62
CA ALA A 96 14.43 0.00 18.67
C ALA A 96 15.82 -0.36 18.16
N LEU A 97 16.30 0.31 17.10
CA LEU A 97 17.64 0.13 16.54
C LEU A 97 18.72 0.64 17.51
N LEU A 98 18.49 1.78 18.16
CA LEU A 98 19.40 2.33 19.17
C LEU A 98 19.55 1.39 20.38
N ARG A 99 18.47 0.74 20.85
CA ARG A 99 18.55 -0.29 21.89
C ARG A 99 19.40 -1.49 21.47
N PHE A 100 19.25 -1.94 20.21
CA PHE A 100 20.09 -3.02 19.70
C PHE A 100 21.56 -2.59 19.63
N LYS A 101 21.82 -1.37 19.15
CA LYS A 101 23.16 -0.77 19.12
C LYS A 101 23.80 -0.76 20.51
N GLU A 102 23.06 -0.39 21.56
CA GLU A 102 23.56 -0.38 22.95
C GLU A 102 23.96 -1.76 23.46
N ALA A 103 23.37 -2.83 22.92
CA ALA A 103 23.74 -4.21 23.23
C ALA A 103 25.01 -4.69 22.52
N LEU A 104 25.56 -3.92 21.56
CA LEU A 104 26.74 -4.30 20.79
C LEU A 104 28.05 -3.82 21.45
N PRO A 105 29.00 -4.73 21.76
CA PRO A 105 30.24 -4.38 22.47
C PRO A 105 31.14 -3.38 21.75
N SER A 106 31.27 -3.47 20.42
CA SER A 106 32.19 -2.63 19.64
C SER A 106 31.75 -1.18 19.47
N ILE A 107 30.48 -0.85 19.69
CA ILE A 107 29.93 0.50 19.49
C ILE A 107 30.09 1.36 20.76
N ARG A 108 31.21 1.19 21.45
CA ARG A 108 31.64 2.07 22.53
C ARG A 108 32.78 2.93 21.99
N LEU A 109 32.45 4.13 21.49
CA LEU A 109 33.43 5.20 21.25
C LEU A 109 34.53 4.88 20.21
N ALA A 110 34.20 4.30 19.05
CA ALA A 110 35.16 4.34 17.94
C ALA A 110 35.38 5.81 17.54
N PRO A 111 36.63 6.32 17.48
CA PRO A 111 36.89 7.66 16.97
C PRO A 111 36.38 7.73 15.52
N ALA A 112 35.77 8.86 15.14
CA ALA A 112 35.27 9.10 13.78
C ALA A 112 36.37 9.14 12.69
N LYS A 113 37.59 8.71 13.01
CA LYS A 113 38.72 8.66 12.08
C LYS A 113 38.72 7.29 11.39
N GLU A 114 38.68 7.35 10.07
CA GLU A 114 38.69 6.23 9.11
C GLU A 114 37.34 5.53 8.89
N ARG A 115 36.35 6.25 8.36
CA ARG A 115 35.30 5.62 7.55
C ARG A 115 35.33 6.18 6.14
N ALA A 116 36.12 5.53 5.29
CA ALA A 116 36.07 5.74 3.85
C ALA A 116 34.78 5.12 3.30
N GLY A 117 33.72 5.93 3.20
CA GLY A 117 32.45 5.52 2.61
C GLY A 117 31.29 6.38 3.06
N THR A 118 30.43 6.79 2.13
CA THR A 118 29.14 7.40 2.49
C THR A 118 28.20 6.31 3.01
N PHE A 119 27.28 6.65 3.90
CA PHE A 119 26.20 5.74 4.36
C PHE A 119 25.50 5.04 3.18
N PHE A 120 25.22 5.79 2.12
CA PHE A 120 24.65 5.25 0.89
C PHE A 120 25.54 4.21 0.20
N GLY A 121 26.86 4.40 0.20
CA GLY A 121 27.81 3.42 -0.30
C GLY A 121 27.75 2.10 0.47
N LEU A 122 27.64 2.15 1.80
CA LEU A 122 27.53 0.96 2.66
C LEU A 122 26.26 0.16 2.38
N THR A 123 25.12 0.81 2.12
CA THR A 123 23.88 0.09 1.79
C THR A 123 23.98 -0.77 0.52
N ARG A 124 25.00 -0.56 -0.33
CA ARG A 124 25.26 -1.32 -1.55
C ARG A 124 26.51 -2.20 -1.45
N ALA A 125 27.26 -2.11 -0.36
CA ALA A 125 28.47 -2.88 -0.18
C ALA A 125 28.15 -4.37 -0.12
N LYS A 126 28.98 -5.19 -0.79
CA LYS A 126 28.82 -6.66 -0.85
C LYS A 126 28.73 -7.27 0.55
N GLU A 127 29.54 -6.80 1.48
CA GLU A 127 29.56 -7.23 2.88
C GLU A 127 28.22 -6.98 3.59
N THR A 128 27.61 -5.82 3.37
CA THR A 128 26.28 -5.49 3.91
C THR A 128 25.22 -6.44 3.34
N LEU A 129 25.24 -6.67 2.02
CA LEU A 129 24.25 -7.56 1.38
C LEU A 129 24.38 -9.00 1.88
N GLN A 130 25.59 -9.54 1.99
CA GLN A 130 25.84 -10.88 2.53
C GLN A 130 25.39 -11.01 4.00
N LEU A 131 25.60 -9.97 4.80
CA LEU A 131 25.14 -9.94 6.18
C LEU A 131 23.61 -9.93 6.27
N VAL A 132 22.95 -9.11 5.44
CA VAL A 132 21.48 -9.04 5.35
C VAL A 132 20.90 -10.40 4.94
N GLU A 133 21.48 -11.08 3.96
CA GLU A 133 21.04 -12.42 3.52
C GLU A 133 21.13 -13.45 4.66
N LYS A 134 22.24 -13.46 5.42
CA LYS A 134 22.39 -14.33 6.58
C LYS A 134 21.33 -14.04 7.65
N LEU A 135 21.15 -12.76 7.99
CA LEU A 135 20.17 -12.33 9.00
C LEU A 135 18.73 -12.64 8.59
N GLN A 136 18.39 -12.50 7.31
CA GLN A 136 17.07 -12.82 6.79
C GLN A 136 16.70 -14.30 7.01
N GLY A 137 17.68 -15.21 6.98
CA GLY A 137 17.50 -16.61 7.32
C GLY A 137 17.21 -16.87 8.81
N VAL A 138 17.59 -15.94 9.70
CA VAL A 138 17.44 -16.06 11.15
C VAL A 138 16.21 -15.29 11.64
N LYS A 139 15.04 -15.95 11.62
CA LYS A 139 13.76 -15.35 12.02
C LYS A 139 13.74 -14.84 13.47
N SER A 140 14.53 -15.45 14.35
CA SER A 140 14.68 -15.07 15.75
C SER A 140 15.70 -13.94 15.96
N HIS A 141 16.33 -13.41 14.92
CA HIS A 141 17.25 -12.28 15.08
C HIS A 141 16.48 -10.98 15.32
N TYR A 142 16.96 -10.12 16.21
CA TYR A 142 16.26 -8.89 16.61
C TYR A 142 16.02 -7.95 15.42
N LEU A 143 17.04 -7.70 14.59
CA LEU A 143 16.90 -6.86 13.38
C LEU A 143 15.94 -7.48 12.34
N THR A 144 15.87 -8.80 12.27
CA THR A 144 14.93 -9.50 11.37
C THR A 144 13.49 -9.35 11.86
N ARG A 145 13.27 -9.46 13.19
CA ARG A 145 11.95 -9.15 13.77
C ARG A 145 11.59 -7.67 13.59
N LEU A 146 12.56 -6.76 13.75
CA LEU A 146 12.34 -5.32 13.58
C LEU A 146 11.90 -5.00 12.16
N SER A 147 12.60 -5.51 11.14
CA SER A 147 12.23 -5.27 9.74
C SER A 147 10.87 -5.86 9.39
N VAL A 148 10.54 -7.05 9.91
CA VAL A 148 9.22 -7.67 9.73
C VAL A 148 8.12 -6.82 10.37
N GLN A 149 8.29 -6.40 11.64
CA GLN A 149 7.30 -5.59 12.35
C GLN A 149 7.14 -4.20 11.72
N PHE A 150 8.24 -3.55 11.36
CA PHE A 150 8.22 -2.25 10.70
C PHE A 150 7.42 -2.31 9.40
N VAL A 151 7.74 -3.26 8.52
CA VAL A 151 7.04 -3.39 7.23
C VAL A 151 5.58 -3.80 7.43
N HIS A 152 5.28 -4.66 8.41
CA HIS A 152 3.91 -4.98 8.77
C HIS A 152 3.11 -3.73 9.13
N TYR A 153 3.64 -2.88 10.03
CA TYR A 153 2.99 -1.66 10.45
C TYR A 153 2.93 -0.60 9.35
N TYR A 154 3.96 -0.50 8.52
CA TYR A 154 3.97 0.36 7.34
C TYR A 154 2.77 0.04 6.43
N TYR A 155 2.61 -1.23 6.04
CA TYR A 155 1.45 -1.65 5.25
C TYR A 155 0.14 -1.53 6.02
N ARG A 156 0.14 -1.67 7.35
CA ARG A 156 -1.07 -1.46 8.13
C ARG A 156 -1.55 0.00 8.07
N ILE A 157 -0.64 0.97 8.10
CA ILE A 157 -0.97 2.39 7.91
C ILE A 157 -1.58 2.62 6.53
N GLU A 158 -0.94 2.09 5.48
CA GLU A 158 -1.45 2.16 4.10
C GLU A 158 -2.84 1.52 3.96
N GLU A 159 -3.06 0.38 4.61
CA GLU A 159 -4.33 -0.33 4.60
C GLU A 159 -5.44 0.48 5.27
N LEU A 160 -5.15 1.11 6.42
CA LEU A 160 -6.08 1.97 7.11
C LEU A 160 -6.50 3.14 6.22
N GLN A 161 -5.55 3.76 5.50
CA GLN A 161 -5.87 4.82 4.54
C GLN A 161 -6.72 4.27 3.37
N THR A 162 -6.29 3.17 2.75
CA THR A 162 -6.93 2.60 1.55
C THR A 162 -8.33 2.06 1.83
N SER A 163 -8.58 1.52 3.02
CA SER A 163 -9.86 0.91 3.38
C SER A 163 -10.92 1.92 3.85
N THR A 164 -10.52 3.14 4.20
CA THR A 164 -11.41 4.19 4.74
C THR A 164 -11.83 5.24 3.72
N HIS A 165 -11.22 5.21 2.54
CA HIS A 165 -11.49 6.17 1.47
C HIS A 165 -11.96 5.50 0.18
N VAL A 166 -12.62 6.28 -0.66
CA VAL A 166 -12.86 5.99 -2.08
C VAL A 166 -11.93 6.87 -2.90
N TYR A 167 -11.29 6.28 -3.91
CA TYR A 167 -10.26 6.92 -4.72
C TYR A 167 -10.78 7.22 -6.12
N PHE A 168 -10.51 8.44 -6.59
CA PHE A 168 -10.82 8.92 -7.92
C PHE A 168 -9.53 9.38 -8.61
N SER A 169 -9.40 9.11 -9.90
CA SER A 169 -8.32 9.70 -10.70
C SER A 169 -8.66 11.12 -11.09
N LYS A 170 -7.65 12.00 -11.15
CA LYS A 170 -7.82 13.33 -11.75
C LYS A 170 -8.11 13.19 -13.26
N PRO A 171 -8.83 14.14 -13.90
CA PRO A 171 -9.20 14.04 -15.32
C PRO A 171 -8.03 13.80 -16.28
N GLN A 172 -6.85 14.38 -15.98
CA GLN A 172 -5.61 14.21 -16.74
C GLN A 172 -5.01 12.81 -16.64
N ASP A 173 -5.20 12.12 -15.50
CA ASP A 173 -4.60 10.80 -15.23
C ASP A 173 -5.58 9.65 -15.53
N ALA A 174 -6.85 9.98 -15.79
CA ALA A 174 -7.93 9.01 -15.84
C ALA A 174 -7.69 7.89 -16.87
N VAL A 175 -7.20 8.22 -18.08
CA VAL A 175 -6.92 7.23 -19.13
C VAL A 175 -5.78 6.31 -18.74
N SER A 176 -4.69 6.85 -18.19
CA SER A 176 -3.54 6.06 -17.72
C SER A 176 -3.97 5.07 -16.63
N MET A 177 -4.75 5.55 -15.65
CA MET A 177 -5.28 4.70 -14.58
C MET A 177 -6.24 3.64 -15.11
N TYR A 178 -7.15 3.99 -16.02
CA TYR A 178 -8.06 3.04 -16.67
C TYR A 178 -7.31 1.88 -17.35
N GLN A 179 -6.26 2.18 -18.11
CA GLN A 179 -5.47 1.14 -18.78
C GLN A 179 -4.75 0.23 -17.77
N LYS A 180 -4.19 0.81 -16.69
CA LYS A 180 -3.59 0.03 -15.60
C LYS A 180 -4.61 -0.90 -14.94
N TYR A 181 -5.81 -0.40 -14.63
CA TYR A 181 -6.88 -1.20 -14.05
C TYR A 181 -7.37 -2.30 -15.00
N LYS A 182 -7.56 -2.00 -16.29
CA LYS A 182 -7.96 -2.97 -17.31
C LYS A 182 -6.92 -4.09 -17.46
N ALA A 183 -5.63 -3.74 -17.49
CA ALA A 183 -4.54 -4.71 -17.52
C ALA A 183 -4.51 -5.59 -16.27
N HIS A 184 -4.77 -5.02 -15.09
CA HIS A 184 -4.79 -5.75 -13.82
C HIS A 184 -5.99 -6.70 -13.67
N LEU A 185 -7.17 -6.32 -14.20
CA LEU A 185 -8.40 -7.12 -14.10
C LEU A 185 -8.46 -8.23 -15.16
N GLY A 186 -7.70 -8.13 -16.26
CA GLY A 186 -7.77 -9.06 -17.38
C GLY A 186 -9.03 -8.87 -18.25
N ALA A 187 -9.03 -9.42 -19.46
CA ALA A 187 -10.07 -9.19 -20.47
C ALA A 187 -11.47 -9.72 -20.09
N SER A 188 -11.57 -10.58 -19.09
CA SER A 188 -12.79 -11.34 -18.76
C SER A 188 -13.70 -10.65 -17.74
N ASN A 189 -13.21 -9.61 -17.05
CA ASN A 189 -13.95 -8.97 -15.97
C ASN A 189 -14.68 -7.71 -16.46
N PRO A 190 -16.00 -7.58 -16.24
CA PRO A 190 -16.74 -6.40 -16.64
C PRO A 190 -16.26 -5.19 -15.83
N LEU A 191 -15.84 -4.15 -16.53
CA LEU A 191 -15.44 -2.88 -15.94
C LEU A 191 -16.59 -1.88 -16.05
N VAL A 192 -16.82 -1.10 -15.00
CA VAL A 192 -17.72 0.06 -15.04
C VAL A 192 -16.91 1.31 -14.74
N VAL A 193 -17.21 2.39 -15.44
CA VAL A 193 -16.57 3.68 -15.24
C VAL A 193 -17.58 4.60 -14.60
N LEU A 194 -17.24 5.08 -13.41
CA LEU A 194 -18.02 6.07 -12.67
C LEU A 194 -17.26 7.39 -12.64
N ARG A 195 -17.99 8.50 -12.64
CA ARG A 195 -17.45 9.82 -12.34
C ARG A 195 -18.36 10.55 -11.37
N VAL A 196 -17.82 11.62 -10.82
CA VAL A 196 -18.50 12.57 -9.96
C VAL A 196 -17.87 13.94 -10.23
N LYS A 197 -18.67 14.99 -10.14
CA LYS A 197 -18.21 16.35 -10.43
C LYS A 197 -17.46 16.92 -9.22
N LEU A 198 -16.35 17.60 -9.48
CA LEU A 198 -15.45 18.11 -8.42
C LEU A 198 -16.13 19.14 -7.48
N ASP A 199 -17.15 19.85 -7.94
CA ASP A 199 -17.91 20.81 -7.16
C ASP A 199 -18.99 20.18 -6.24
N THR A 200 -19.24 18.87 -6.37
CA THR A 200 -20.37 18.20 -5.69
C THR A 200 -20.01 17.44 -4.42
N VAL A 201 -18.72 17.35 -4.07
CA VAL A 201 -18.26 16.58 -2.91
C VAL A 201 -17.12 17.29 -2.21
N ALA A 202 -16.95 17.04 -0.91
CA ALA A 202 -15.77 17.47 -0.18
C ALA A 202 -14.64 16.47 -0.43
N TRP A 203 -13.50 16.96 -0.92
CA TRP A 203 -12.36 16.13 -1.32
C TRP A 203 -11.20 16.31 -0.37
N LEU A 204 -10.40 15.26 -0.24
CA LEU A 204 -9.07 15.33 0.34
C LEU A 204 -8.07 15.02 -0.78
N GLU A 205 -7.02 15.82 -0.90
CA GLU A 205 -5.94 15.48 -1.81
C GLU A 205 -5.15 14.30 -1.27
N ASP A 206 -4.77 13.38 -2.16
CA ASP A 206 -3.89 12.29 -1.78
C ASP A 206 -2.44 12.79 -1.74
N LEU A 207 -1.88 12.87 -0.53
CA LEU A 207 -0.50 13.29 -0.31
C LEU A 207 0.52 12.23 -0.73
N ALA A 208 0.09 10.97 -0.94
CA ALA A 208 1.01 9.86 -1.17
C ALA A 208 1.37 9.61 -2.65
N ASP A 209 0.44 9.83 -3.59
CA ASP A 209 0.59 9.36 -4.98
C ASP A 209 0.37 10.44 -6.07
N GLY A 210 0.15 11.70 -5.71
CA GLY A 210 0.16 12.87 -6.63
C GLY A 210 -0.90 12.90 -7.75
N GLY A 211 -1.62 11.81 -8.01
CA GLY A 211 -2.55 11.66 -9.15
C GLY A 211 -3.96 11.18 -8.81
N ALA A 212 -4.25 10.94 -7.52
CA ALA A 212 -5.56 10.54 -7.03
C ALA A 212 -6.15 11.58 -6.06
N ILE A 213 -7.47 11.68 -6.07
CA ILE A 213 -8.25 12.42 -5.08
C ILE A 213 -9.02 11.39 -4.26
N LYS A 214 -9.06 11.57 -2.94
CA LYS A 214 -9.75 10.65 -2.03
C LYS A 214 -10.94 11.32 -1.36
N ILE A 215 -12.02 10.57 -1.20
CA ILE A 215 -13.19 10.98 -0.40
C ILE A 215 -13.32 10.01 0.76
N LYS A 216 -13.46 10.55 1.96
CA LYS A 216 -13.67 9.77 3.17
C LYS A 216 -15.07 9.16 3.16
N ASP A 217 -15.16 7.88 3.57
CA ASP A 217 -16.40 7.13 3.76
C ASP A 217 -17.23 6.83 2.49
N GLY A 218 -17.33 7.75 1.53
CA GLY A 218 -17.92 7.45 0.22
C GLY A 218 -18.55 8.61 -0.52
N VAL A 219 -19.28 8.27 -1.60
CA VAL A 219 -20.04 9.17 -2.46
C VAL A 219 -21.44 8.61 -2.65
N ALA A 220 -22.46 9.42 -2.37
CA ALA A 220 -23.85 9.04 -2.51
C ALA A 220 -24.21 8.71 -3.99
N PRO A 221 -25.16 7.79 -4.24
CA PRO A 221 -25.55 7.42 -5.61
C PRO A 221 -25.98 8.60 -6.47
N ALA A 222 -26.69 9.57 -5.90
CA ALA A 222 -27.24 10.73 -6.60
C ALA A 222 -26.16 11.66 -7.18
N LEU A 223 -24.92 11.57 -6.69
CA LEU A 223 -23.78 12.37 -7.15
C LEU A 223 -22.92 11.63 -8.18
N LEU A 224 -23.21 10.36 -8.44
CA LEU A 224 -22.45 9.51 -9.33
C LEU A 224 -23.11 9.43 -10.70
N GLU A 225 -22.28 9.54 -11.73
CA GLU A 225 -22.64 9.28 -13.11
C GLU A 225 -21.87 8.04 -13.60
N ILE A 226 -22.50 7.25 -14.46
CA ILE A 226 -21.91 6.06 -15.08
C ILE A 226 -21.82 6.26 -16.58
N MET A 227 -20.70 5.83 -17.15
CA MET A 227 -20.50 5.88 -18.59
C MET A 227 -21.23 4.72 -19.28
N GLU A 228 -21.96 5.01 -20.37
CA GLU A 228 -22.78 4.00 -21.06
C GLU A 228 -21.97 2.84 -21.65
N SER A 229 -20.78 3.13 -22.18
CA SER A 229 -19.88 2.14 -22.78
C SER A 229 -18.43 2.43 -22.41
N HIS A 230 -17.85 1.58 -21.55
CA HIS A 230 -16.47 1.74 -21.08
C HIS A 230 -15.42 1.58 -22.19
N ASP A 231 -15.75 0.90 -23.30
CA ASP A 231 -14.79 0.61 -24.38
C ASP A 231 -14.26 1.88 -25.07
N ASN A 232 -15.05 2.95 -25.07
CA ASN A 232 -14.66 4.24 -25.63
C ASN A 232 -13.98 5.19 -24.62
N PHE A 233 -13.64 4.72 -23.41
CA PHE A 233 -13.10 5.60 -22.36
C PHE A 233 -11.77 6.27 -22.76
N ALA A 234 -10.97 5.64 -23.61
CA ALA A 234 -9.70 6.21 -24.09
C ALA A 234 -9.91 7.35 -25.10
N ASN A 235 -11.10 7.47 -25.72
CA ASN A 235 -11.43 8.55 -26.63
C ASN A 235 -11.84 9.80 -25.80
N ALA A 236 -11.08 10.88 -25.93
CA ALA A 236 -11.30 12.10 -25.17
C ALA A 236 -12.66 12.73 -25.43
N ASP A 237 -13.06 12.88 -26.70
CA ASP A 237 -14.34 13.48 -27.09
C ASP A 237 -15.52 12.67 -26.57
N PHE A 238 -15.40 11.33 -26.61
CA PHE A 238 -16.42 10.46 -26.05
C PHE A 238 -16.49 10.58 -24.52
N ARG A 239 -15.33 10.56 -23.85
CA ARG A 239 -15.24 10.62 -22.38
C ARG A 239 -15.72 11.95 -21.81
N THR A 240 -15.54 13.07 -22.52
CA THR A 240 -15.93 14.39 -22.01
C THR A 240 -17.37 14.75 -22.36
N ALA A 241 -17.93 14.22 -23.45
CA ALA A 241 -19.29 14.55 -23.88
C ALA A 241 -20.36 14.14 -22.83
N PRO A 242 -21.14 15.09 -22.29
CA PRO A 242 -22.13 14.81 -21.23
C PRO A 242 -23.16 13.73 -21.58
N LYS A 243 -23.57 13.65 -22.85
CA LYS A 243 -24.54 12.66 -23.36
C LYS A 243 -24.13 11.19 -23.15
N ASN A 244 -22.83 10.92 -23.01
CA ASN A 244 -22.29 9.56 -22.82
C ASN A 244 -22.25 9.15 -21.34
N TRP A 245 -22.73 10.02 -20.45
CA TRP A 245 -22.81 9.80 -19.01
C TRP A 245 -24.25 9.92 -18.56
N LYS A 246 -24.66 8.99 -17.71
CA LYS A 246 -26.01 8.97 -17.14
C LYS A 246 -25.93 9.00 -15.62
N PRO A 247 -26.92 9.60 -14.95
CA PRO A 247 -27.07 9.41 -13.51
C PRO A 247 -27.06 7.91 -13.19
N LEU A 248 -26.35 7.54 -12.12
CA LEU A 248 -26.22 6.13 -11.73
C LEU A 248 -27.59 5.46 -11.47
N ALA A 249 -28.56 6.23 -10.97
CA ALA A 249 -29.93 5.79 -10.74
C ALA A 249 -30.63 5.30 -12.02
N ASP A 250 -30.33 5.91 -13.16
CA ASP A 250 -30.97 5.64 -14.45
C ASP A 250 -30.32 4.50 -15.23
N PHE A 251 -29.18 3.99 -14.74
CA PHE A 251 -28.56 2.84 -15.37
C PHE A 251 -29.49 1.64 -15.22
N ALA A 252 -29.61 0.81 -16.25
CA ALA A 252 -30.15 -0.54 -16.15
C ALA A 252 -28.97 -1.47 -16.46
N PRO A 253 -28.58 -2.40 -15.56
CA PRO A 253 -27.54 -3.34 -15.92
C PRO A 253 -28.02 -4.11 -17.16
N PRO A 254 -27.15 -4.45 -18.12
CA PRO A 254 -27.55 -5.32 -19.21
C PRO A 254 -28.15 -6.60 -18.61
N PRO A 255 -29.21 -7.16 -19.24
CA PRO A 255 -29.83 -8.38 -18.75
C PRO A 255 -28.73 -9.42 -18.50
N ALA A 256 -28.78 -10.10 -17.35
CA ALA A 256 -27.81 -11.13 -17.03
C ALA A 256 -27.73 -12.06 -18.24
N ARG A 257 -26.52 -12.23 -18.82
CA ARG A 257 -26.33 -13.23 -19.88
C ARG A 257 -26.90 -14.53 -19.34
N ALA A 258 -27.84 -15.13 -20.08
CA ALA A 258 -28.39 -16.43 -19.75
C ALA A 258 -27.23 -17.36 -19.38
N PRO A 259 -27.36 -18.18 -18.32
CA PRO A 259 -26.30 -19.11 -17.96
C PRO A 259 -25.93 -19.88 -19.22
N ARG A 260 -24.66 -19.76 -19.65
CA ARG A 260 -24.16 -20.63 -20.71
C ARG A 260 -24.45 -22.05 -20.26
N PRO A 261 -25.03 -22.92 -21.10
CA PRO A 261 -25.22 -24.31 -20.74
C PRO A 261 -23.88 -24.82 -20.22
N ARG A 262 -23.88 -25.37 -19.00
CA ARG A 262 -22.72 -26.05 -18.45
C ARG A 262 -22.46 -27.22 -19.41
N ASN A 263 -21.54 -27.06 -20.34
CA ASN A 263 -20.91 -28.21 -20.97
C ASN A 263 -20.22 -28.94 -19.82
N GLY A 264 -20.84 -30.04 -19.40
CA GLY A 264 -20.31 -30.90 -18.38
C GLY A 264 -18.93 -31.36 -18.80
N TYR A 265 -17.96 -31.08 -17.93
CA TYR A 265 -16.80 -31.93 -17.82
C TYR A 265 -16.81 -32.45 -16.40
N VAL A 266 -17.05 -33.76 -16.31
CA VAL A 266 -16.76 -34.60 -15.16
C VAL A 266 -15.24 -34.66 -15.03
N TRP A 267 -14.72 -34.22 -13.88
CA TRP A 267 -13.56 -34.78 -13.19
C TRP A 267 -13.79 -34.61 -11.70
#